data_AF-A0A336MJP4-F1
#
_entry.id   AF-A0A336MJP4-F1
#
_cell.length_a   1.000
_cell.length_b   1.000
_cell.length_c   1.000
_cell.angle_alpha   90.00
_cell.angle_beta   90.00
_cell.angle_gamma   90.00
#
_symmetry.space_group_name_H-M   'P 1'
#
loop_
_entity.id
_entity.type
_entity.pdbx_description
1 polymer ?
#
loop_
_entity_poly.entity_id
_entity_poly.type
_entity_poly.pdbx_seq_one_letter_code
_entity_poly.pdbx_strand_id
1 'polypeptide(L)'
;MVAKDLRSVLSSIKLSDRGVFYSGIRIGPVVKKDVMKASIMLEHDSQYATILAFDVKVERDAQDLADHLGVKIFQADIIYHLFDKFTAYREELKQRKKNEFKSIAVFPCKLKILPQFIFNSRDPIVMGVIVEAGIVREGTPICVPSKDFVDIGVVTSIECNHKQIESARKGQEVCIKIESTGDAPKMYGRHFDETDMLVSKISRQSIDACKDYFRDELLKSDWALMVELKKTFEIL
;
A
#
# COMPACT_ATOMS: atom_id res chain seq x y z
N MET A 1 -2.81 7.39 26.40
CA MET A 1 -1.58 8.03 26.90
C MET A 1 -1.62 8.09 28.41
N VAL A 2 -0.50 7.83 29.06
CA VAL A 2 -0.34 7.92 30.51
C VAL A 2 0.83 8.84 30.83
N ALA A 3 0.65 9.81 31.72
CA ALA A 3 1.64 10.86 31.99
C ALA A 3 1.76 11.18 33.48
N LYS A 4 2.80 11.92 33.87
CA LYS A 4 3.05 12.30 35.27
C LYS A 4 2.23 13.48 35.75
N ASP A 5 1.89 14.44 34.87
CA ASP A 5 1.15 15.64 35.23
C ASP A 5 0.23 16.17 34.11
N LEU A 6 -0.62 17.15 34.47
CA LEU A 6 -1.61 17.76 33.58
C LEU A 6 -0.98 18.71 32.53
N ARG A 7 0.19 19.30 32.80
CA ARG A 7 0.88 20.19 31.85
C ARG A 7 1.42 19.39 30.67
N SER A 8 1.93 18.20 30.96
CA SER A 8 2.37 17.21 29.97
C SER A 8 1.21 16.75 29.10
N VAL A 9 0.04 16.53 29.70
CA VAL A 9 -1.21 16.27 28.98
C VAL A 9 -1.59 17.43 28.05
N LEU A 10 -1.50 18.68 28.49
CA LEU A 10 -1.78 19.84 27.63
C LEU A 10 -0.79 19.99 26.48
N SER A 11 0.49 19.67 26.69
CA SER A 11 1.48 19.60 25.61
C SER A 11 1.15 18.49 24.61
N SER A 12 0.52 17.40 25.06
CA SER A 12 0.07 16.32 24.19
C SER A 12 -1.16 16.66 23.35
N ILE A 13 -2.02 17.56 23.85
CA ILE A 13 -3.20 18.03 23.13
C ILE A 13 -2.81 18.92 21.95
N LYS A 14 -1.70 19.67 22.06
CA LYS A 14 -1.08 20.37 20.92
C LYS A 14 -0.53 19.42 19.83
N LEU A 15 -0.54 18.11 20.06
CA LEU A 15 -0.08 17.10 19.10
C LEU A 15 -1.20 16.52 18.24
N SER A 16 -2.46 16.80 18.56
CA SER A 16 -3.58 16.52 17.66
C SER A 16 -3.36 17.19 16.28
N ASP A 17 -2.66 18.33 16.25
CA ASP A 17 -2.22 19.03 15.04
C ASP A 17 -1.24 18.22 14.17
N ARG A 18 -0.62 17.16 14.71
CA ARG A 18 0.26 16.22 13.98
C ARG A 18 -0.43 14.92 13.57
N GLY A 19 -1.75 14.82 13.70
CA GLY A 19 -2.54 13.67 13.22
C GLY A 19 -2.44 12.42 14.09
N VAL A 20 -2.05 12.55 15.37
CA VAL A 20 -2.04 11.44 16.34
C VAL A 20 -3.29 11.52 17.21
N PHE A 21 -4.19 10.54 17.06
CA PHE A 21 -5.42 10.44 17.86
C PHE A 21 -5.19 9.62 19.13
N TYR A 22 -5.82 10.02 20.24
CA TYR A 22 -5.78 9.29 21.50
C TYR A 22 -7.18 8.93 21.98
N SER A 23 -7.36 7.69 22.45
CA SER A 23 -8.63 7.18 23.00
C SER A 23 -8.82 7.51 24.49
N GLY A 24 -7.73 7.72 25.22
CA GLY A 24 -7.79 8.06 26.64
C GLY A 24 -6.50 8.64 27.18
N ILE A 25 -6.64 9.47 28.21
CA ILE A 25 -5.53 10.11 28.92
C ILE A 25 -5.69 9.87 30.43
N ARG A 26 -4.59 9.55 31.10
CA ARG A 26 -4.56 9.38 32.56
C ARG A 26 -3.24 9.85 33.15
N ILE A 27 -3.29 10.27 34.41
CA ILE A 27 -2.12 10.59 35.22
C ILE A 27 -1.73 9.38 36.10
N GLY A 28 -0.44 9.15 36.33
CA GLY A 28 0.09 8.09 37.22
C GLY A 28 0.82 6.94 36.49
N PRO A 29 1.31 5.89 37.18
CA PRO A 29 2.06 4.79 36.57
C PRO A 29 1.16 3.92 35.68
N VAL A 30 1.68 3.33 34.59
CA VAL A 30 0.90 2.42 33.73
C VAL A 30 0.54 1.15 34.51
N VAL A 31 -0.74 0.79 34.53
CA VAL A 31 -1.28 -0.39 35.26
C VAL A 31 -2.05 -1.30 34.30
N LYS A 32 -2.36 -2.53 34.72
CA LYS A 32 -3.13 -3.51 33.91
C LYS A 32 -4.40 -2.96 33.26
N LYS A 33 -5.13 -2.10 33.97
CA LYS A 33 -6.36 -1.50 33.45
C LYS A 33 -6.12 -0.64 32.19
N ASP A 34 -4.95 -0.04 32.04
CA ASP A 34 -4.61 0.71 30.82
C ASP A 34 -4.36 -0.24 29.64
N VAL A 35 -3.69 -1.35 29.91
CA VAL A 35 -3.42 -2.41 28.93
C VAL A 35 -4.71 -3.04 28.43
N MET A 36 -5.63 -3.36 29.34
CA MET A 36 -6.96 -3.90 28.99
C MET A 36 -7.78 -2.94 28.11
N LYS A 37 -7.61 -1.63 28.27
CA LYS A 37 -8.27 -0.65 27.40
C LYS A 37 -7.61 -0.57 26.03
N ALA A 38 -6.27 -0.61 26.00
CA ALA A 38 -5.52 -0.57 24.75
C ALA A 38 -5.70 -1.86 23.93
N SER A 39 -5.88 -3.01 24.57
CA SER A 39 -6.07 -4.30 23.88
C SER A 39 -7.35 -4.37 23.07
N ILE A 40 -8.38 -3.58 23.40
CA ILE A 40 -9.61 -3.48 22.59
C ILE A 40 -9.28 -3.05 21.16
N MET A 41 -8.24 -2.23 20.96
CA MET A 41 -7.81 -1.80 19.63
C MET A 41 -7.19 -2.93 18.80
N LEU A 42 -6.80 -4.07 19.40
CA LEU A 42 -6.26 -5.21 18.64
C LEU A 42 -7.30 -5.79 17.68
N GLU A 43 -8.58 -5.80 18.07
CA GLU A 43 -9.69 -6.31 17.26
C GLU A 43 -10.17 -5.30 16.19
N HIS A 44 -9.81 -4.03 16.34
CA HIS A 44 -10.20 -2.96 15.41
C HIS A 44 -9.07 -2.59 14.46
N ASP A 45 -8.00 -2.03 15.00
CA ASP A 45 -6.82 -1.63 14.24
C ASP A 45 -5.60 -1.74 15.15
N SER A 46 -4.93 -2.88 15.02
CA SER A 46 -3.78 -3.27 15.84
C SER A 46 -2.65 -2.23 15.89
N GLN A 47 -2.55 -1.34 14.89
CA GLN A 47 -1.56 -0.26 14.91
C GLN A 47 -1.78 0.73 16.07
N TYR A 48 -3.01 0.82 16.58
CA TYR A 48 -3.40 1.69 17.68
C TYR A 48 -3.48 0.98 19.03
N ALA A 49 -3.21 -0.33 19.08
CA ALA A 49 -3.08 -1.10 20.32
C ALA A 49 -1.76 -0.78 21.03
N THR A 50 -1.61 0.48 21.44
CA THR A 50 -0.36 1.02 21.98
C THR A 50 -0.62 1.92 23.19
N ILE A 51 0.36 1.99 24.09
CA ILE A 51 0.36 2.90 25.24
C ILE A 51 1.58 3.80 25.15
N LEU A 52 1.34 5.10 25.14
CA LEU A 52 2.39 6.12 25.27
C LEU A 52 2.52 6.51 26.76
N ALA A 53 3.64 6.15 27.39
CA ALA A 53 3.96 6.37 28.80
C ALA A 53 5.04 7.45 28.94
N PHE A 54 4.63 8.67 29.32
CA PHE A 54 5.50 9.84 29.42
C PHE A 54 5.88 10.15 30.87
N ASP A 55 7.19 10.11 31.18
CA ASP A 55 7.76 10.35 32.52
C ASP A 55 7.03 9.58 33.64
N VAL A 56 6.62 8.35 33.36
CA VAL A 56 5.94 7.47 34.33
C VAL A 56 6.54 6.09 34.33
N LYS A 57 6.41 5.41 35.47
CA LYS A 57 6.76 3.99 35.59
C LYS A 57 5.69 3.12 34.94
N VAL A 58 6.11 1.98 34.43
CA VAL A 58 5.22 0.89 34.01
C VAL A 58 5.25 -0.18 35.10
N GLU A 59 4.11 -0.55 35.65
CA GLU A 59 4.04 -1.64 36.62
C GLU A 59 4.37 -2.97 35.93
N ARG A 60 5.08 -3.84 36.64
CA ARG A 60 5.58 -5.11 36.08
C ARG A 60 4.46 -5.96 35.52
N ASP A 61 3.35 -6.05 36.25
CA ASP A 61 2.21 -6.87 35.87
C ASP A 61 1.41 -6.26 34.70
N ALA A 62 1.55 -4.96 34.45
CA ALA A 62 1.05 -4.30 33.24
C ALA A 62 1.94 -4.62 32.04
N GLN A 63 3.27 -4.59 32.20
CA GLN A 63 4.21 -4.97 31.14
C GLN A 63 4.00 -6.43 30.72
N ASP A 64 3.93 -7.35 31.68
CA ASP A 64 3.70 -8.78 31.43
C ASP A 64 2.39 -9.02 30.65
N LEU A 65 1.31 -8.31 31.03
CA LEU A 65 0.02 -8.41 30.34
C LEU A 65 0.10 -7.81 28.93
N ALA A 66 0.82 -6.71 28.75
CA ALA A 66 0.96 -6.05 27.46
C ALA A 66 1.71 -6.95 26.47
N ASP A 67 2.80 -7.59 26.91
CA ASP A 67 3.56 -8.53 26.09
C ASP A 67 2.73 -9.76 25.73
N HIS A 68 1.92 -10.27 26.67
CA HIS A 68 1.04 -11.41 26.43
C HIS A 68 -0.08 -11.11 25.41
N LEU A 69 -0.70 -9.93 25.51
CA LEU A 69 -1.79 -9.51 24.61
C LEU A 69 -1.29 -8.92 23.29
N GLY A 70 0.00 -8.59 23.17
CA GLY A 70 0.55 -7.91 22.00
C GLY A 70 0.30 -6.39 21.98
N VAL A 71 0.07 -5.77 23.14
CA VAL A 71 -0.06 -4.31 23.27
C VAL A 71 1.34 -3.69 23.39
N LYS A 72 1.68 -2.73 22.52
CA LYS A 72 3.01 -2.10 22.56
C LYS A 72 3.03 -0.92 23.54
N ILE A 73 3.88 -0.99 24.56
CA ILE A 73 4.12 0.13 25.47
C ILE A 73 5.39 0.89 25.01
N PHE A 74 5.24 2.18 24.76
CA PHE A 74 6.35 3.11 24.54
C PHE A 74 6.56 3.91 25.81
N GLN A 75 7.79 3.90 26.33
CA GLN A 75 8.17 4.67 27.51
C GLN A 75 9.29 5.65 27.16
N ALA A 76 9.14 6.89 27.61
CA ALA A 76 10.17 7.93 27.53
C ALA A 76 9.93 9.01 28.58
N ASP A 77 11.02 9.64 29.02
CA ASP A 77 11.08 10.82 29.89
C ASP A 77 10.99 12.14 29.13
N ILE A 78 11.28 12.12 27.81
CA ILE A 78 11.16 13.25 26.89
C ILE A 78 10.03 12.99 25.88
N ILE A 79 9.14 13.97 25.77
CA ILE A 79 7.87 13.83 25.04
C ILE A 79 8.12 13.60 23.54
N TYR A 80 9.12 14.26 22.94
CA TYR A 80 9.48 14.08 21.53
C TYR A 80 9.97 12.66 21.22
N HIS A 81 10.83 12.07 22.05
CA HIS A 81 11.31 10.70 21.87
C HIS A 81 10.17 9.68 21.90
N LEU A 82 9.13 9.94 22.70
CA LEU A 82 7.95 9.08 22.75
C LEU A 82 7.23 9.06 21.40
N PHE A 83 7.10 10.22 20.76
CA PHE A 83 6.47 10.36 19.44
C PHE A 83 7.32 9.85 18.30
N ASP A 84 8.63 10.04 18.36
CA ASP A 84 9.54 9.50 17.35
C ASP A 84 9.47 7.97 17.35
N LYS A 85 9.49 7.35 18.54
CA LYS A 85 9.31 5.90 18.69
C LYS A 85 7.96 5.42 18.16
N PHE A 86 6.88 6.14 18.47
CA PHE A 86 5.53 5.79 18.00
C PHE A 86 5.38 5.94 16.49
N THR A 87 5.88 7.05 15.93
CA THR A 87 5.84 7.32 14.48
C THR A 87 6.68 6.31 13.72
N ALA A 88 7.88 5.98 14.22
CA ALA A 88 8.73 4.96 13.63
C ALA A 88 8.05 3.58 13.62
N TYR A 89 7.40 3.19 14.72
CA TYR A 89 6.64 1.95 14.80
C TYR A 89 5.45 1.92 13.82
N ARG A 90 4.72 3.03 13.69
CA ARG A 90 3.62 3.14 12.72
C ARG A 90 4.11 3.03 11.29
N GLU A 91 5.21 3.69 10.96
CA GLU A 91 5.79 3.60 9.63
C GLU A 91 6.31 2.19 9.34
N GLU A 92 6.97 1.54 10.30
CA GLU A 92 7.39 0.14 10.18
C GLU A 92 6.20 -0.81 9.95
N LEU A 93 5.11 -0.65 10.70
CA LEU A 93 3.87 -1.41 10.49
C LEU A 93 3.28 -1.17 9.10
N LYS A 94 3.22 0.09 8.67
CA LYS A 94 2.72 0.48 7.35
C LYS A 94 3.56 -0.15 6.25
N GLN A 95 4.88 -0.08 6.34
CA GLN A 95 5.80 -0.67 5.36
C GLN A 95 5.72 -2.19 5.34
N ARG A 96 5.63 -2.83 6.51
CA ARG A 96 5.43 -4.29 6.60
C ARG A 96 4.13 -4.72 5.94
N LYS A 97 3.02 -4.02 6.19
CA LYS A 97 1.74 -4.29 5.53
C LYS A 97 1.81 -4.04 4.03
N LYS A 98 2.44 -2.96 3.58
CA LYS A 98 2.70 -2.73 2.15
C LYS A 98 3.47 -3.89 1.52
N ASN A 99 4.53 -4.37 2.16
CA ASN A 99 5.31 -5.50 1.63
C ASN A 99 4.49 -6.79 1.58
N GLU A 100 3.69 -7.07 2.62
CA GLU A 100 2.78 -8.23 2.69
C GLU A 100 1.75 -8.22 1.55
N PHE A 101 1.19 -7.06 1.21
CA PHE A 101 0.15 -6.90 0.19
C PHE A 101 0.65 -6.42 -1.18
N LYS A 102 1.97 -6.27 -1.36
CA LYS A 102 2.57 -5.73 -2.61
C LYS A 102 2.19 -6.54 -3.85
N SER A 103 2.18 -7.87 -3.74
CA SER A 103 1.82 -8.77 -4.84
C SER A 103 0.32 -8.85 -5.13
N ILE A 104 -0.52 -8.45 -4.17
CA ILE A 104 -1.97 -8.44 -4.30
C ILE A 104 -2.45 -7.10 -4.87
N ALA A 105 -1.79 -6.00 -4.52
CA ALA A 105 -2.13 -4.67 -4.96
C ALA A 105 -1.77 -4.45 -6.44
N VAL A 106 -2.81 -4.40 -7.27
CA VAL A 106 -2.70 -4.05 -8.70
C VAL A 106 -3.08 -2.59 -8.86
N PHE A 107 -2.09 -1.78 -9.25
CA PHE A 107 -2.30 -0.37 -9.54
C PHE A 107 -2.98 -0.22 -10.90
N PRO A 108 -3.92 0.74 -11.05
CA PRO A 108 -4.67 0.88 -12.28
C PRO A 108 -3.76 1.50 -13.37
N CYS A 109 -3.72 0.91 -14.55
CA CYS A 109 -3.01 1.47 -15.70
C CYS A 109 -3.75 1.26 -17.03
N LYS A 110 -3.50 2.17 -17.98
CA LYS A 110 -3.83 2.04 -19.41
C LYS A 110 -2.57 2.31 -20.21
N LEU A 111 -2.21 1.37 -21.08
CA LEU A 111 -0.98 1.42 -21.87
C LEU A 111 -1.35 1.31 -23.34
N LYS A 112 -0.89 2.27 -24.12
CA LYS A 112 -1.02 2.26 -25.56
C LYS A 112 0.28 1.72 -26.16
N ILE A 113 0.15 0.76 -27.07
CA ILE A 113 1.27 0.10 -27.72
C ILE A 113 1.90 1.06 -28.75
N LEU A 114 3.23 1.09 -28.79
CA LEU A 114 3.98 1.83 -29.80
C LEU A 114 4.39 0.85 -30.92
N PRO A 115 3.73 0.86 -32.08
CA PRO A 115 3.92 -0.15 -33.14
C PRO A 115 5.35 -0.20 -33.69
N GLN A 116 6.07 0.92 -33.66
CA GLN A 116 7.46 1.01 -34.09
C GLN A 116 8.45 0.36 -33.10
N PHE A 117 8.00 -0.01 -31.90
CA PHE A 117 8.85 -0.52 -30.81
C PHE A 117 8.40 -1.91 -30.34
N ILE A 118 8.20 -2.84 -31.27
CA ILE A 118 7.93 -4.25 -30.95
C ILE A 118 9.22 -5.05 -31.09
N PHE A 119 9.80 -5.49 -29.98
CA PHE A 119 11.10 -6.18 -29.96
C PHE A 119 10.95 -7.71 -29.91
N ASN A 120 9.91 -8.21 -29.24
CA ASN A 120 9.55 -9.63 -29.25
C ASN A 120 8.03 -9.77 -29.19
N SER A 121 7.46 -10.50 -30.15
CA SER A 121 6.00 -10.63 -30.31
C SER A 121 5.39 -11.82 -29.58
N ARG A 122 6.21 -12.69 -28.99
CA ARG A 122 5.82 -13.90 -28.26
C ARG A 122 6.53 -13.96 -26.92
N ASP A 123 6.05 -14.81 -26.02
CA ASP A 123 6.56 -14.97 -24.65
C ASP A 123 8.12 -15.08 -24.58
N PRO A 124 8.78 -14.22 -23.78
CA PRO A 124 8.23 -13.02 -23.14
C PRO A 124 7.99 -11.91 -24.18
N ILE A 125 6.79 -11.33 -24.21
CA ILE A 125 6.48 -10.21 -25.11
C ILE A 125 7.29 -8.99 -24.65
N VAL A 126 8.01 -8.36 -25.57
CA VAL A 126 8.80 -7.15 -25.28
C VAL A 126 8.39 -6.05 -26.24
N MET A 127 7.82 -4.97 -25.71
CA MET A 127 7.29 -3.86 -26.51
C MET A 127 7.39 -2.51 -25.80
N GLY A 128 7.53 -1.47 -26.60
CA GLY A 128 7.38 -0.08 -26.17
C GLY A 128 5.90 0.27 -26.00
N VAL A 129 5.60 0.95 -24.90
CA VAL A 129 4.27 1.47 -24.59
C VAL A 129 4.37 2.90 -24.09
N ILE A 130 3.30 3.67 -24.29
CA ILE A 130 3.06 4.91 -23.56
C ILE A 130 2.01 4.67 -22.47
N VAL A 131 2.30 5.13 -21.26
CA VAL A 131 1.32 5.08 -20.16
C VAL A 131 0.30 6.19 -20.41
N GLU A 132 -0.89 5.85 -20.88
CA GLU A 132 -1.97 6.82 -21.14
C GLU A 132 -2.63 7.31 -19.85
N ALA A 133 -2.75 6.43 -18.87
CA ALA A 133 -3.30 6.74 -17.55
C ALA A 133 -2.79 5.79 -16.47
N GLY A 134 -2.71 6.31 -15.24
CA GLY A 134 -2.36 5.53 -14.07
C GLY A 134 -0.88 5.21 -13.95
N ILE A 135 -0.58 4.03 -13.40
CA ILE A 135 0.78 3.58 -13.08
C ILE A 135 0.93 2.10 -13.41
N VAL A 136 1.90 1.75 -14.25
CA VAL A 136 2.34 0.37 -14.43
C VAL A 136 3.52 0.08 -13.50
N ARG A 137 3.52 -1.08 -12.86
CA ARG A 137 4.60 -1.58 -12.01
C ARG A 137 5.01 -2.97 -12.43
N GLU A 138 6.24 -3.36 -12.09
CA GLU A 138 6.59 -4.78 -12.11
C GLU A 138 5.57 -5.59 -11.26
N GLY A 139 5.16 -6.75 -11.77
CA GLY A 139 4.10 -7.58 -11.21
C GLY A 139 2.68 -7.22 -11.67
N THR A 140 2.48 -6.18 -12.49
CA THR A 140 1.15 -5.80 -12.97
C THR A 140 0.62 -6.83 -13.98
N PRO A 141 -0.52 -7.50 -13.73
CA PRO A 141 -1.18 -8.34 -14.73
C PRO A 141 -1.85 -7.48 -15.80
N ILE A 142 -1.72 -7.86 -17.07
CA ILE A 142 -2.15 -7.09 -18.23
C ILE A 142 -3.16 -7.89 -19.07
N CYS A 143 -4.24 -7.23 -19.49
CA CYS A 143 -5.21 -7.80 -20.43
C CYS A 143 -5.64 -6.78 -21.48
N VAL A 144 -6.33 -7.27 -22.51
CA VAL A 144 -6.90 -6.47 -23.61
C VAL A 144 -8.43 -6.49 -23.52
N PRO A 145 -9.08 -5.41 -23.04
CA PRO A 145 -10.54 -5.38 -22.85
C PRO A 145 -11.34 -5.54 -24.16
N SER A 146 -10.85 -4.98 -25.27
CA SER A 146 -11.50 -5.03 -26.60
C SER A 146 -11.58 -6.43 -27.21
N LYS A 147 -10.84 -7.39 -26.66
CA LYS A 147 -10.75 -8.78 -27.13
C LYS A 147 -11.26 -9.72 -26.05
N ASP A 148 -12.45 -9.49 -25.50
CA ASP A 148 -13.03 -10.30 -24.43
C ASP A 148 -12.09 -10.51 -23.23
N PHE A 149 -11.38 -9.44 -22.83
CA PHE A 149 -10.40 -9.45 -21.75
C PHE A 149 -9.29 -10.49 -21.91
N VAL A 150 -8.83 -10.74 -23.15
CA VAL A 150 -7.68 -11.61 -23.43
C VAL A 150 -6.53 -11.28 -22.47
N ASP A 151 -6.19 -12.27 -21.64
CA ASP A 151 -5.11 -12.18 -20.66
C ASP A 151 -3.76 -12.34 -21.37
N ILE A 152 -2.90 -11.34 -21.23
CA ILE A 152 -1.61 -11.29 -21.91
C ILE A 152 -0.51 -11.86 -21.01
N GLY A 153 -0.63 -11.67 -19.70
CA GLY A 153 0.40 -12.08 -18.74
C GLY A 153 0.71 -10.98 -17.72
N VAL A 154 1.90 -11.04 -17.13
CA VAL A 154 2.36 -10.15 -16.07
C VAL A 154 3.62 -9.40 -16.50
N VAL A 155 3.68 -8.10 -16.19
CA VAL A 155 4.87 -7.28 -16.42
C VAL A 155 6.00 -7.74 -15.51
N THR A 156 7.11 -8.23 -16.06
CA THR A 156 8.28 -8.70 -15.30
C THR A 156 9.47 -7.75 -15.33
N SER A 157 9.48 -6.79 -16.26
CA SER A 157 10.49 -5.72 -16.31
C SER A 157 9.92 -4.47 -16.98
N ILE A 158 10.37 -3.31 -16.52
CA ILE A 158 10.10 -2.01 -17.13
C ILE A 158 11.44 -1.28 -17.32
N GLU A 159 11.68 -0.80 -18.54
CA GLU A 159 12.89 -0.06 -18.88
C GLU A 159 12.55 1.31 -19.47
N CYS A 160 13.25 2.34 -19.00
CA CYS A 160 13.23 3.68 -19.58
C CYS A 160 14.66 4.10 -19.91
N ASN A 161 14.93 4.44 -21.18
CA ASN A 161 16.28 4.81 -21.65
C ASN A 161 17.36 3.78 -21.26
N HIS A 162 17.08 2.49 -21.46
CA HIS A 162 17.96 1.35 -21.13
C HIS A 162 18.31 1.20 -19.63
N LYS A 163 17.54 1.83 -18.74
CA LYS A 163 17.64 1.63 -17.29
C LYS A 163 16.38 0.97 -16.78
N GLN A 164 16.54 -0.09 -16.00
CA GLN A 164 15.44 -0.74 -15.32
C GLN A 164 14.86 0.20 -14.26
N ILE A 165 13.54 0.30 -14.23
CA ILE A 165 12.78 1.10 -13.26
C ILE A 165 11.65 0.24 -12.69
N GLU A 166 11.25 0.49 -11.45
CA GLU A 166 10.20 -0.32 -10.81
C GLU A 166 8.78 0.03 -11.29
N SER A 167 8.60 1.24 -11.82
CA SER A 167 7.28 1.74 -12.24
C SER A 167 7.36 2.88 -13.24
N ALA A 168 6.31 3.04 -14.04
CA ALA A 168 6.12 4.15 -14.96
C ALA A 168 4.70 4.74 -14.84
N ARG A 169 4.60 6.06 -14.93
CA ARG A 169 3.36 6.83 -14.79
C ARG A 169 2.92 7.44 -16.12
N LYS A 170 1.68 7.93 -16.12
CA LYS A 170 1.07 8.67 -17.23
C LYS A 170 2.05 9.61 -17.94
N GLY A 171 2.10 9.52 -19.26
CA GLY A 171 2.92 10.34 -20.17
C GLY A 171 4.33 9.79 -20.41
N GLN A 172 4.78 8.78 -19.65
CA GLN A 172 6.07 8.16 -19.88
C GLN A 172 5.97 7.09 -20.99
N GLU A 173 6.98 7.09 -21.85
CA GLU A 173 7.23 6.02 -22.82
C GLU A 173 8.28 5.07 -22.25
N VAL A 174 7.93 3.79 -22.17
CA VAL A 174 8.77 2.75 -21.55
C VAL A 174 8.70 1.45 -22.34
N CYS A 175 9.76 0.66 -22.29
CA CYS A 175 9.75 -0.71 -22.75
C CYS A 175 9.27 -1.60 -21.61
N ILE A 176 8.32 -2.50 -21.88
CA ILE A 176 7.84 -3.48 -20.91
C ILE A 176 8.09 -4.89 -21.43
N LYS A 177 8.44 -5.78 -20.50
CA LYS A 177 8.49 -7.22 -20.71
C LYS A 177 7.28 -7.86 -20.03
N ILE A 178 6.48 -8.62 -20.77
CA ILE A 178 5.30 -9.33 -20.28
C ILE A 178 5.52 -10.83 -20.46
N GLU A 179 5.42 -11.58 -19.37
CA GLU A 179 5.51 -13.05 -19.35
C GLU A 179 4.13 -13.68 -19.16
N SER A 180 3.85 -14.74 -19.91
CA SER A 180 2.59 -15.47 -19.83
C SER A 180 2.45 -16.18 -18.48
N THR A 181 1.25 -16.12 -17.90
CA THR A 181 0.91 -16.82 -16.65
C THR A 181 0.14 -18.13 -16.86
N GLY A 182 -0.22 -18.48 -18.10
CA GLY A 182 -0.99 -19.67 -18.43
C GLY A 182 -0.36 -20.53 -19.53
N ASP A 183 -0.95 -21.70 -19.75
CA ASP A 183 -0.43 -22.76 -20.63
C ASP A 183 -0.40 -22.39 -22.13
N ALA A 184 -1.18 -21.37 -22.54
CA ALA A 184 -1.31 -20.93 -23.93
C ALA A 184 -0.92 -19.45 -24.08
N PRO A 185 0.38 -19.14 -24.27
CA PRO A 185 0.88 -17.78 -24.36
C PRO A 185 0.25 -17.01 -25.53
N LYS A 186 -0.08 -15.75 -25.30
CA LYS A 186 -0.60 -14.84 -26.33
C LYS A 186 0.53 -14.26 -27.15
N MET A 187 0.18 -13.80 -28.34
CA MET A 187 1.13 -13.28 -29.34
C MET A 187 0.59 -11.98 -29.92
N TYR A 188 1.45 -10.96 -29.93
CA TYR A 188 1.21 -9.70 -30.63
C TYR A 188 1.14 -9.95 -32.15
N GLY A 189 0.21 -9.27 -32.83
CA GLY A 189 -0.10 -9.46 -34.25
C GLY A 189 -1.01 -10.65 -34.57
N ARG A 190 -1.38 -11.45 -33.56
CA ARG A 190 -2.37 -12.54 -33.71
C ARG A 190 -3.56 -12.39 -32.77
N HIS A 191 -3.30 -12.20 -31.49
CA HIS A 191 -4.34 -12.13 -30.46
C HIS A 191 -4.74 -10.68 -30.12
N PHE A 192 -3.79 -9.76 -30.28
CA PHE A 192 -3.94 -8.33 -30.09
C PHE A 192 -2.91 -7.60 -30.96
N ASP A 193 -3.16 -6.33 -31.26
CA ASP A 193 -2.29 -5.50 -32.08
C ASP A 193 -2.20 -4.06 -31.53
N GLU A 194 -1.54 -3.15 -32.25
CA GLU A 194 -1.32 -1.76 -31.83
C GLU A 194 -2.59 -0.91 -31.71
N THR A 195 -3.70 -1.36 -32.28
CA THR A 195 -5.00 -0.68 -32.16
C THR A 195 -5.67 -0.98 -30.82
N ASP A 196 -5.24 -2.05 -30.15
CA ASP A 196 -5.73 -2.46 -28.84
C ASP A 196 -5.07 -1.67 -27.70
N MET A 197 -5.85 -1.43 -26.64
CA MET A 197 -5.36 -0.83 -25.40
C MET A 197 -5.08 -1.92 -24.38
N LEU A 198 -3.90 -1.89 -23.77
CA LEU A 198 -3.57 -2.76 -22.65
C LEU A 198 -4.02 -2.11 -21.35
N VAL A 199 -4.61 -2.88 -20.43
CA VAL A 199 -5.00 -2.38 -19.11
C VAL A 199 -4.53 -3.32 -18.00
N SER A 200 -4.34 -2.77 -16.82
CA SER A 200 -4.13 -3.58 -15.61
C SER A 200 -5.38 -4.42 -15.31
N LYS A 201 -5.21 -5.73 -15.16
CA LYS A 201 -6.27 -6.66 -14.76
C LYS A 201 -6.49 -6.57 -13.24
N ILE A 202 -7.45 -5.76 -12.82
CA ILE A 202 -7.77 -5.56 -11.41
C ILE A 202 -8.82 -6.57 -10.92
N SER A 203 -8.77 -6.86 -9.62
CA SER A 203 -9.73 -7.69 -8.89
C SER A 203 -10.26 -6.95 -7.65
N ARG A 204 -11.36 -7.44 -7.05
CA ARG A 204 -11.87 -6.90 -5.78
C ARG A 204 -10.78 -6.85 -4.69
N GLN A 205 -10.04 -7.94 -4.53
CA GLN A 205 -8.95 -8.04 -3.55
C GLN A 205 -7.85 -6.99 -3.81
N SER A 206 -7.47 -6.81 -5.08
CA SER A 206 -6.46 -5.81 -5.44
C SER A 206 -6.92 -4.37 -5.17
N ILE A 207 -8.21 -4.07 -5.40
CA ILE A 207 -8.80 -2.76 -5.14
C ILE A 207 -8.78 -2.45 -3.64
N ASP A 208 -9.16 -3.43 -2.82
CA ASP A 208 -9.21 -3.24 -1.37
C ASP A 208 -7.79 -3.15 -0.78
N ALA A 209 -6.84 -3.95 -1.26
CA ALA A 209 -5.42 -3.78 -0.91
C ALA A 209 -4.90 -2.36 -1.25
N CYS A 210 -5.24 -1.84 -2.42
CA CYS A 210 -4.90 -0.48 -2.82
C CYS A 210 -5.52 0.59 -1.90
N LYS A 211 -6.76 0.39 -1.42
CA LYS A 211 -7.44 1.33 -0.50
C LYS A 211 -6.84 1.32 0.89
N ASP A 212 -6.52 0.13 1.40
CA ASP A 212 -6.14 -0.06 2.80
C ASP A 212 -4.66 0.26 3.03
N TYR A 213 -3.79 -0.08 2.07
CA TYR A 213 -2.34 -0.02 2.27
C TYR A 213 -1.61 0.95 1.34
N PHE A 214 -2.18 1.27 0.17
CA PHE A 214 -1.50 2.06 -0.87
C PHE A 214 -2.21 3.37 -1.25
N ARG A 215 -3.17 3.83 -0.42
CA ARG A 215 -3.98 5.03 -0.71
C ARG A 215 -3.16 6.26 -1.03
N ASP A 216 -2.08 6.48 -0.29
CA ASP A 216 -1.20 7.65 -0.41
C ASP A 216 -0.30 7.60 -1.67
N GLU A 217 -0.16 6.44 -2.31
CA GLU A 217 0.63 6.29 -3.54
C GLU A 217 -0.17 6.54 -4.82
N LEU A 218 -1.50 6.56 -4.70
CA LEU A 218 -2.44 6.73 -5.80
C LEU A 218 -2.94 8.18 -5.85
N LEU A 219 -2.78 8.82 -6.99
CA LEU A 219 -3.32 10.15 -7.24
C LEU A 219 -4.84 10.08 -7.41
N LYS A 220 -5.51 11.23 -7.31
CA LYS A 220 -6.96 11.32 -7.58
C LYS A 220 -7.34 10.83 -8.98
N SER A 221 -6.47 11.07 -9.97
CA SER A 221 -6.62 10.54 -11.33
C SER A 221 -6.50 9.02 -11.40
N ASP A 222 -5.61 8.44 -10.59
CA ASP A 222 -5.39 6.99 -10.55
C ASP A 222 -6.62 6.30 -9.95
N TRP A 223 -7.22 6.90 -8.91
CA TRP A 223 -8.50 6.46 -8.35
C TRP A 223 -9.68 6.60 -9.33
N ALA A 224 -9.70 7.66 -10.15
CA ALA A 224 -10.71 7.81 -11.19
C ALA A 224 -10.59 6.67 -12.22
N LEU A 225 -9.37 6.32 -12.62
CA LEU A 225 -9.12 5.16 -13.49
C LEU A 225 -9.49 3.84 -12.80
N MET A 226 -9.20 3.67 -11.51
CA MET A 226 -9.61 2.49 -10.75
C MET A 226 -11.13 2.29 -10.80
N VAL A 227 -11.91 3.37 -10.63
CA VAL A 227 -13.38 3.33 -10.72
C VAL A 227 -13.85 3.01 -12.13
N GLU A 228 -13.18 3.54 -13.14
CA GLU A 228 -13.46 3.22 -14.55
C GLU A 228 -13.25 1.73 -14.82
N LEU A 229 -12.05 1.20 -14.52
CA LEU A 229 -11.73 -0.20 -14.72
C LEU A 229 -12.64 -1.11 -13.89
N LYS A 230 -12.99 -0.73 -12.66
CA LYS A 230 -13.95 -1.47 -11.82
C LYS A 230 -15.27 -1.69 -12.54
N LYS A 231 -15.78 -0.65 -13.25
CA LYS A 231 -16.99 -0.76 -14.07
C LYS A 231 -16.76 -1.63 -15.30
N THR A 232 -15.62 -1.47 -15.98
CA THR A 232 -15.26 -2.27 -17.16
C THR A 232 -15.23 -3.77 -16.84
N PHE A 233 -14.68 -4.16 -15.70
CA PHE A 233 -14.60 -5.56 -15.25
C PHE A 233 -15.85 -6.05 -14.51
N GLU A 234 -16.91 -5.24 -14.40
CA GLU A 234 -18.14 -5.58 -13.66
C GLU A 234 -17.90 -6.04 -12.22
N ILE A 235 -16.86 -5.53 -11.57
CA ILE A 235 -16.52 -5.90 -10.20
C ILE A 235 -17.55 -5.25 -9.27
N LEU A 236 -18.40 -6.06 -8.64
CA LEU A 236 -19.31 -5.63 -7.57
C LEU A 236 -18.49 -5.08 -6.42
#